data_AF-A0A3M7H939-F1
#
_entry.id   AF-A0A3M7H939-F1
#
_cell.length_a   1.000
_cell.length_b   1.000
_cell.length_c   1.000
_cell.angle_alpha   90.00
_cell.angle_beta   90.00
_cell.angle_gamma   90.00
#
_symmetry.space_group_name_H-M   'P 1'
#
loop_
_entity.id
_entity.type
_entity.pdbx_description
1 polymer ?
#
loop_
_entity_poly.entity_id
_entity_poly.type
_entity_poly.pdbx_seq_one_letter_code
_entity_poly.pdbx_strand_id
1 'polypeptide(L)'
;MAISTGKRKRRDDVEDANNSNSDDDDIRARFQKAFEAKFKPLEVNQKPQKDAALEQDVVQEDDQDDSDDLNDSDWSGISEEEDGVEVISHAEAKPSDNMARQRGAKSFMSSKPPSSNEKPSKTAKQPKDNPEEDASESANLKHDLALQRLLKESHLLDPSSFDGTNTAPEGKSRLKALDMRLQDLGAKKGTLEQEKMPLSHRKGIKAKAANREVARRKDAAENGIILEKAKATKGAERRRERGVGAPSVGKFKGGTLQLSSRDVKSMERPRQAQGGKKGKRR
;
A
#
# COMPACT_ATOMS: atom_id res chain seq x y z
N MET A 1 -31.41 24.62 -49.36
CA MET A 1 -31.10 25.73 -48.44
C MET A 1 -29.67 25.53 -47.96
N ALA A 2 -28.76 26.40 -48.39
CA ALA A 2 -27.33 26.31 -48.08
C ALA A 2 -27.03 27.06 -46.78
N ILE A 3 -26.31 26.42 -45.85
CA ILE A 3 -25.94 27.02 -44.56
C ILE A 3 -24.44 27.34 -44.61
N SER A 4 -24.14 28.63 -44.51
CA SER A 4 -22.81 29.22 -44.61
C SER A 4 -21.93 28.89 -43.40
N THR A 5 -20.66 28.60 -43.68
CA THR A 5 -19.62 28.29 -42.70
C THR A 5 -19.10 29.57 -42.04
N GLY A 6 -19.27 29.67 -40.72
CA GLY A 6 -18.78 30.80 -39.91
C GLY A 6 -17.26 30.77 -39.73
N LYS A 7 -16.59 31.83 -40.21
CA LYS A 7 -15.16 32.08 -40.02
C LYS A 7 -14.88 32.44 -38.54
N ARG A 8 -14.04 31.66 -37.84
CA ARG A 8 -13.53 32.05 -36.52
C ARG A 8 -12.16 32.74 -36.67
N LYS A 9 -12.09 33.94 -36.10
CA LYS A 9 -10.92 34.81 -35.97
C LYS A 9 -9.89 34.16 -35.02
N ARG A 10 -8.68 33.89 -35.51
CA ARG A 10 -7.50 33.55 -34.68
C ARG A 10 -7.07 34.82 -33.92
N ARG A 11 -6.77 34.69 -32.63
CA ARG A 11 -5.96 35.67 -31.88
C ARG A 11 -4.54 35.12 -31.87
N ASP A 12 -3.60 35.97 -32.23
CA ASP A 12 -2.17 35.77 -32.05
C ASP A 12 -1.83 36.18 -30.61
N ASP A 13 -1.40 35.22 -29.79
CA ASP A 13 -0.72 35.46 -28.53
C ASP A 13 0.74 35.06 -28.76
N VAL A 14 1.53 36.02 -29.24
CA VAL A 14 2.99 35.99 -29.25
C VAL A 14 3.39 37.16 -28.38
N GLU A 15 3.77 36.90 -27.12
CA GLU A 15 4.77 37.62 -26.30
C GLU A 15 4.81 36.92 -24.92
N ASP A 16 5.79 36.05 -24.68
CA ASP A 16 6.34 35.73 -23.33
C ASP A 16 7.48 34.69 -23.41
N ALA A 17 8.44 34.89 -24.32
CA ALA A 17 9.61 34.00 -24.45
C ALA A 17 10.86 34.48 -23.69
N ASN A 18 10.77 35.58 -22.93
CA ASN A 18 11.94 36.20 -22.27
C ASN A 18 11.98 36.04 -20.74
N ASN A 19 11.00 35.36 -20.12
CA ASN A 19 10.99 35.15 -18.66
C ASN A 19 11.42 33.73 -18.23
N SER A 20 11.72 32.84 -19.19
CA SER A 20 12.03 31.42 -18.91
C SER A 20 13.36 31.20 -18.19
N ASN A 21 14.34 32.09 -18.35
CA ASN A 21 15.67 31.89 -17.75
C ASN A 21 15.72 32.30 -16.27
N SER A 22 14.89 33.24 -15.83
CA SER A 22 14.86 33.70 -14.43
C SER A 22 14.24 32.67 -13.49
N ASP A 23 13.19 31.98 -13.96
CA ASP A 23 12.51 30.95 -13.17
C ASP A 23 13.41 29.72 -12.94
N ASP A 24 14.25 29.35 -13.92
CA ASP A 24 15.18 28.22 -13.79
C ASP A 24 16.25 28.47 -12.72
N ASP A 25 16.77 29.68 -12.63
CA ASP A 25 17.77 30.05 -11.62
C ASP A 25 17.15 30.12 -10.22
N ASP A 26 15.92 30.62 -10.10
CA ASP A 26 15.16 30.60 -8.84
C ASP A 26 14.84 29.18 -8.37
N ILE A 27 14.54 28.27 -9.30
CA ILE A 27 14.29 26.86 -9.01
C ILE A 27 15.58 26.18 -8.53
N ARG A 28 16.71 26.41 -9.20
CA ARG A 28 18.04 25.88 -8.81
C ARG A 28 18.44 26.36 -7.42
N ALA A 29 18.27 27.64 -7.11
CA ALA A 29 18.57 28.21 -5.80
C ALA A 29 17.72 27.57 -4.68
N ARG A 30 16.44 27.29 -4.94
CA ARG A 30 15.56 26.59 -3.98
C ARG A 30 16.00 25.15 -3.75
N PHE A 31 16.43 24.44 -4.79
CA PHE A 31 16.96 23.08 -4.65
C PHE A 31 18.29 23.04 -3.89
N GLN A 32 19.21 23.95 -4.18
CA GLN A 32 20.48 24.07 -3.44
C GLN A 32 20.24 24.31 -1.95
N LYS A 33 19.37 25.28 -1.61
CA LYS A 33 19.03 25.58 -0.21
C LYS A 33 18.39 24.38 0.52
N ALA A 34 17.52 23.64 -0.15
CA ALA A 34 16.90 22.44 0.39
C ALA A 34 17.91 21.28 0.55
N PHE A 35 18.90 21.22 -0.34
CA PHE A 35 19.98 20.24 -0.30
C PHE A 35 20.94 20.54 0.87
N GLU A 36 21.41 21.77 1.02
CA GLU A 36 22.26 22.22 2.14
C GLU A 36 21.60 22.05 3.50
N ALA A 37 20.27 22.24 3.58
CA ALA A 37 19.52 22.01 4.82
C ALA A 37 19.47 20.52 5.22
N LYS A 38 19.52 19.61 4.24
CA LYS A 38 19.46 18.16 4.46
C LYS A 38 20.83 17.51 4.59
N PHE A 39 21.82 18.08 3.90
CA PHE A 39 23.19 17.60 3.88
C PHE A 39 24.09 18.69 4.43
N LYS A 40 24.55 18.50 5.67
CA LYS A 40 25.62 19.33 6.21
C LYS A 40 26.82 19.21 5.25
N PRO A 41 27.39 20.33 4.78
CA PRO A 41 28.60 20.29 3.98
C PRO A 41 29.65 19.46 4.70
N LEU A 42 30.22 18.47 4.02
CA LEU A 42 31.34 17.70 4.54
C LEU A 42 32.48 18.68 4.80
N GLU A 43 33.10 18.60 5.98
CA GLU A 43 34.29 19.38 6.29
C GLU A 43 35.40 18.97 5.32
N VAL A 44 35.61 19.78 4.29
CA VAL A 44 36.75 19.64 3.40
C VAL A 44 37.97 20.02 4.23
N ASN A 45 38.69 19.02 4.72
CA ASN A 45 40.05 19.21 5.23
C ASN A 45 40.90 19.75 4.07
N GLN A 46 41.05 21.06 4.01
CA GLN A 46 41.97 21.74 3.13
C GLN A 46 43.39 21.24 3.48
N LYS A 47 43.90 20.28 2.72
CA LYS A 47 45.34 20.09 2.63
C LYS A 47 45.90 21.40 2.04
N PRO A 48 46.91 22.03 2.65
CA PRO A 48 47.48 23.26 2.10
C PRO A 48 48.03 22.98 0.71
N GLN A 49 47.42 23.60 -0.30
CA GLN A 49 47.98 23.70 -1.64
C GLN A 49 49.25 24.54 -1.54
N LYS A 50 50.37 23.98 -2.00
CA LYS A 50 51.49 24.75 -2.51
C LYS A 50 51.25 24.97 -4.00
N ASP A 51 51.45 26.20 -4.40
CA ASP A 51 51.20 26.76 -5.72
C ASP A 51 52.01 26.11 -6.85
N ALA A 52 51.40 26.21 -8.04
CA ALA A 52 51.95 26.26 -9.41
C ALA A 52 51.39 25.15 -10.31
N ALA A 53 50.83 25.39 -11.51
CA ALA A 53 50.42 26.57 -12.25
C ALA A 53 49.73 26.03 -13.53
N LEU A 54 48.63 26.66 -13.97
CA LEU A 54 48.14 26.77 -15.37
C LEU A 54 47.73 25.44 -16.06
N GLU A 55 46.71 25.28 -16.91
CA GLU A 55 45.65 26.10 -17.52
C GLU A 55 44.71 25.09 -18.24
N GLN A 56 43.42 25.44 -18.39
CA GLN A 56 42.49 25.17 -19.54
C GLN A 56 42.43 23.74 -20.16
N ASP A 57 41.32 23.18 -20.65
CA ASP A 57 39.99 23.66 -21.00
C ASP A 57 39.11 22.41 -21.30
N VAL A 58 37.79 22.62 -21.21
CA VAL A 58 36.65 22.01 -21.92
C VAL A 58 36.85 20.68 -22.69
N VAL A 59 36.02 19.68 -22.37
CA VAL A 59 35.73 18.55 -23.27
C VAL A 59 34.29 18.69 -23.79
N GLN A 60 34.14 18.86 -25.10
CA GLN A 60 32.90 18.71 -25.84
C GLN A 60 33.18 18.02 -27.19
N GLU A 61 32.47 16.90 -27.38
CA GLU A 61 31.91 16.26 -28.61
C GLU A 61 32.77 15.95 -29.86
N ASP A 62 32.75 14.64 -30.20
CA ASP A 62 32.63 13.94 -31.50
C ASP A 62 33.25 14.49 -32.81
N ASP A 63 34.08 13.69 -33.50
CA ASP A 63 33.79 13.04 -34.80
C ASP A 63 35.06 12.45 -35.51
N GLN A 64 34.89 11.23 -36.06
CA GLN A 64 35.56 10.61 -37.25
C GLN A 64 37.09 10.42 -37.26
N ASP A 65 37.72 9.50 -37.99
CA ASP A 65 37.52 8.18 -38.62
C ASP A 65 38.94 7.83 -39.17
N ASP A 66 39.18 6.58 -39.59
CA ASP A 66 40.35 6.09 -40.33
C ASP A 66 41.71 5.98 -39.61
N SER A 67 42.15 4.74 -39.38
CA SER A 67 43.06 4.04 -40.31
C SER A 67 43.74 2.83 -39.67
N ASP A 68 43.74 1.75 -40.45
CA ASP A 68 44.25 0.42 -40.14
C ASP A 68 45.75 0.35 -39.78
N ASP A 69 46.07 -0.73 -39.08
CA ASP A 69 47.12 -1.70 -39.45
C ASP A 69 48.27 -1.91 -38.43
N LEU A 70 48.65 -3.19 -38.35
CA LEU A 70 49.92 -3.77 -37.91
C LEU A 70 50.01 -4.42 -36.50
N ASN A 71 49.51 -5.65 -36.47
CA ASN A 71 50.28 -6.90 -36.33
C ASN A 71 51.07 -7.24 -35.05
N ASP A 72 50.75 -8.44 -34.54
CA ASP A 72 51.62 -9.45 -33.91
C ASP A 72 52.60 -9.07 -32.79
N SER A 73 52.34 -9.54 -31.57
CA SER A 73 53.37 -10.18 -30.72
C SER A 73 52.77 -10.98 -29.56
N ASP A 74 52.59 -12.27 -29.81
CA ASP A 74 53.15 -13.38 -29.02
C ASP A 74 53.06 -13.27 -27.49
N TRP A 75 51.95 -13.77 -26.93
CA TRP A 75 51.89 -14.15 -25.52
C TRP A 75 52.78 -15.38 -25.29
N SER A 76 54.04 -15.13 -24.96
CA SER A 76 55.00 -16.13 -24.52
C SER A 76 54.61 -16.67 -23.14
N GLY A 77 54.28 -17.96 -23.08
CA GLY A 77 53.99 -18.68 -21.85
C GLY A 77 55.18 -18.66 -20.90
N ILE A 78 54.96 -18.16 -19.69
CA ILE A 78 55.92 -18.26 -18.59
C ILE A 78 56.17 -19.73 -18.28
N SER A 79 57.43 -20.11 -18.48
CA SER A 79 58.01 -21.41 -18.20
C SER A 79 58.03 -21.70 -16.71
N GLU A 80 57.66 -22.94 -16.41
CA GLU A 80 57.77 -23.70 -15.18
C GLU A 80 59.22 -23.74 -14.67
N GLU A 81 59.50 -23.02 -13.60
CA GLU A 81 60.63 -23.30 -12.70
C GLU A 81 60.13 -23.15 -11.26
N GLU A 82 60.25 -24.25 -10.53
CA GLU A 82 59.65 -24.51 -9.23
C GLU A 82 60.33 -23.67 -8.13
N ASP A 83 59.81 -22.48 -7.87
CA ASP A 83 59.89 -21.85 -6.55
C ASP A 83 58.46 -21.70 -6.02
N GLY A 84 58.05 -22.62 -5.14
CA GLY A 84 56.74 -22.62 -4.52
C GLY A 84 56.52 -21.33 -3.73
N VAL A 85 55.68 -20.44 -4.27
CA VAL A 85 55.31 -19.19 -3.59
C VAL A 85 54.48 -19.53 -2.35
N GLU A 86 54.98 -19.17 -1.16
CA GLU A 86 54.22 -19.28 0.09
C GLU A 86 53.17 -18.16 0.15
N VAL A 87 51.95 -18.45 -0.29
CA VAL A 87 50.82 -17.53 -0.22
C VAL A 87 50.16 -17.63 1.16
N ILE A 88 50.56 -16.77 2.09
CA ILE A 88 49.85 -16.63 3.37
C ILE A 88 48.64 -15.73 3.16
N SER A 89 47.47 -16.34 2.98
CA SER A 89 46.20 -15.61 2.94
C SER A 89 45.75 -15.24 4.35
N HIS A 90 45.82 -13.95 4.69
CA HIS A 90 45.09 -13.42 5.83
C HIS A 90 43.66 -13.08 5.38
N ALA A 91 42.82 -14.12 5.24
CA ALA A 91 41.38 -13.87 5.21
C ALA A 91 41.01 -13.32 6.60
N GLU A 92 40.76 -12.01 6.68
CA GLU A 92 40.26 -11.38 7.90
C GLU A 92 39.05 -12.18 8.36
N ALA A 93 39.20 -12.87 9.50
CA ALA A 93 38.09 -13.58 10.09
C ALA A 93 37.00 -12.55 10.38
N LYS A 94 35.93 -12.58 9.59
CA LYS A 94 34.73 -11.75 9.78
C LYS A 94 34.45 -11.70 11.28
N PRO A 95 34.32 -10.53 11.93
CA PRO A 95 34.20 -10.44 13.37
C PRO A 95 33.00 -11.28 13.79
N SER A 96 33.30 -12.46 14.33
CA SER A 96 32.31 -13.44 14.70
C SER A 96 31.49 -12.87 15.84
N ASP A 97 30.26 -12.50 15.49
CA ASP A 97 29.10 -12.27 16.32
C ASP A 97 29.42 -11.69 17.71
N ASN A 98 29.56 -10.36 17.78
CA ASN A 98 29.85 -9.63 19.02
C ASN A 98 28.88 -9.98 20.17
N MET A 99 27.66 -10.40 19.85
CA MET A 99 26.68 -10.87 20.83
C MET A 99 27.04 -12.25 21.42
N ALA A 100 27.55 -13.18 20.60
CA ALA A 100 28.07 -14.46 21.08
C ALA A 100 29.31 -14.26 21.96
N ARG A 101 30.19 -13.32 21.59
CA ARG A 101 31.34 -12.93 22.41
C ARG A 101 30.94 -12.27 23.73
N GLN A 102 29.95 -11.38 23.76
CA GLN A 102 29.45 -10.78 25.01
C GLN A 102 28.76 -11.81 25.92
N ARG A 103 28.00 -12.75 25.35
CA ARG A 103 27.35 -13.82 26.12
C ARG A 103 28.37 -14.81 26.68
N GLY A 104 29.37 -15.18 25.88
CA GLY A 104 30.50 -16.01 26.28
C GLY A 104 31.38 -15.33 27.33
N ALA A 105 31.70 -14.04 27.14
CA ALA A 105 32.53 -13.26 28.06
C ALA A 105 31.85 -13.08 29.42
N LYS A 106 30.54 -12.86 29.48
CA LYS A 106 29.80 -12.79 30.75
C LYS A 106 29.81 -14.12 31.51
N SER A 107 29.73 -15.25 30.82
CA SER A 107 29.82 -16.58 31.43
C SER A 107 31.26 -16.86 31.92
N PHE A 108 32.24 -16.57 31.07
CA PHE A 108 33.67 -16.83 31.32
C PHE A 108 34.31 -15.91 32.36
N MET A 109 33.91 -14.63 32.42
CA MET A 109 34.43 -13.65 33.38
C MET A 109 33.63 -13.59 34.69
N SER A 110 32.57 -14.39 34.83
CA SER A 110 31.87 -14.51 36.11
C SER A 110 32.57 -15.53 37.01
N SER A 111 32.53 -15.34 38.33
CA SER A 111 33.14 -16.23 39.32
C SER A 111 32.48 -17.62 39.43
N LYS A 112 31.53 -17.94 38.54
CA LYS A 112 30.77 -19.19 38.52
C LYS A 112 31.28 -20.03 37.35
N PRO A 113 31.74 -21.28 37.57
CA PRO A 113 32.25 -22.12 36.50
C PRO A 113 31.14 -22.44 35.49
N PRO A 114 31.41 -22.44 34.17
CA PRO A 114 30.41 -22.79 33.17
C PRO A 114 29.95 -24.23 33.36
N SER A 115 28.65 -24.43 33.57
CA SER A 115 28.05 -25.75 33.78
C SER A 115 27.76 -26.42 32.43
N SER A 116 28.25 -27.66 32.25
CA SER A 116 28.15 -28.44 31.00
C SER A 116 26.73 -28.83 30.56
N ASN A 117 25.67 -28.37 31.25
CA ASN A 117 24.28 -28.82 31.01
C ASN A 117 23.32 -27.71 30.52
N GLU A 118 23.85 -26.65 29.90
CA GLU A 118 23.00 -25.68 29.19
C GLU A 118 22.56 -26.26 27.85
N LYS A 119 21.40 -26.93 27.85
CA LYS A 119 20.72 -27.37 26.63
C LYS A 119 20.31 -26.13 25.81
N PRO A 120 20.54 -26.11 24.49
CA PRO A 120 20.09 -24.99 23.67
C PRO A 120 18.57 -24.85 23.80
N SER A 121 18.11 -23.63 24.11
CA SER A 121 16.69 -23.30 24.18
C SER A 121 16.03 -23.69 22.87
N LYS A 122 15.02 -24.57 22.97
CA LYS A 122 14.24 -25.10 21.86
C LYS A 122 13.78 -23.96 20.94
N THR A 123 14.17 -24.02 19.68
CA THR A 123 13.54 -23.21 18.64
C THR A 123 12.05 -23.54 18.60
N ALA A 124 11.23 -22.50 18.76
CA ALA A 124 9.78 -22.62 18.70
C ALA A 124 9.39 -23.11 17.29
N LYS A 125 8.53 -24.13 17.25
CA LYS A 125 7.86 -24.57 16.03
C LYS A 125 6.95 -23.44 15.58
N GLN A 126 7.09 -23.02 14.33
CA GLN A 126 6.18 -22.08 13.66
C GLN A 126 4.75 -22.65 13.71
N PRO A 127 3.77 -21.94 14.30
CA PRO A 127 2.37 -22.29 14.13
C PRO A 127 1.93 -21.92 12.71
N LYS A 128 1.07 -22.75 12.13
CA LYS A 128 0.29 -22.40 10.95
C LYS A 128 -0.78 -21.38 11.36
N ASP A 129 -0.93 -20.33 10.57
CA ASP A 129 -1.95 -19.27 10.61
C ASP A 129 -2.13 -18.62 12.00
N ASN A 130 -1.27 -17.65 12.30
CA ASN A 130 -1.39 -16.80 13.50
C ASN A 130 -2.33 -15.61 13.22
N PRO A 131 -3.46 -15.44 13.94
CA PRO A 131 -4.26 -14.22 13.88
C PRO A 131 -3.53 -12.97 14.41
N GLU A 132 -2.36 -13.15 15.04
CA GLU A 132 -1.47 -12.05 15.45
C GLU A 132 -0.70 -11.46 14.26
N GLU A 133 -0.39 -12.26 13.24
CA GLU A 133 0.26 -11.78 12.02
C GLU A 133 -0.70 -10.88 11.23
N ASP A 134 -1.96 -11.28 11.06
CA ASP A 134 -3.02 -10.44 10.48
C ASP A 134 -3.18 -9.10 11.23
N ALA A 135 -3.04 -9.11 12.56
CA ALA A 135 -3.09 -7.90 13.37
C ALA A 135 -1.88 -7.00 13.10
N SER A 136 -0.68 -7.58 12.96
CA SER A 136 0.55 -6.86 12.64
C SER A 136 0.56 -6.32 11.21
N GLU A 137 0.09 -7.09 10.22
CA GLU A 137 -0.06 -6.66 8.84
C GLU A 137 -1.10 -5.54 8.72
N SER A 138 -2.21 -5.65 9.44
CA SER A 138 -3.19 -4.56 9.50
C SER A 138 -2.63 -3.30 10.14
N ALA A 139 -1.70 -3.42 11.10
CA ALA A 139 -1.02 -2.29 11.71
C ALA A 139 -0.03 -1.66 10.74
N ASN A 140 0.79 -2.48 10.07
CA ASN A 140 1.74 -2.02 9.05
C ASN A 140 1.01 -1.33 7.89
N LEU A 141 -0.10 -1.90 7.42
CA LEU A 141 -0.94 -1.28 6.40
C LEU A 141 -1.47 0.07 6.85
N LYS A 142 -1.87 0.25 8.12
CA LYS A 142 -2.31 1.57 8.63
C LYS A 142 -1.20 2.62 8.59
N HIS A 143 0.05 2.22 8.75
CA HIS A 143 1.21 3.10 8.76
C HIS A 143 1.76 3.40 7.35
N ASP A 144 1.61 2.47 6.41
CA ASP A 144 2.06 2.64 5.03
C ASP A 144 0.94 3.12 4.10
N LEU A 145 0.87 4.43 3.93
CA LEU A 145 -0.08 5.09 3.04
C LEU A 145 0.18 4.75 1.56
N ALA A 146 1.43 4.60 1.15
CA ALA A 146 1.78 4.32 -0.24
C ALA A 146 1.29 2.91 -0.63
N LEU A 147 1.50 1.94 0.25
CA LEU A 147 0.99 0.57 0.08
C LEU A 147 -0.54 0.52 0.10
N GLN A 148 -1.21 1.28 0.97
CA GLN A 148 -2.68 1.38 0.94
C GLN A 148 -3.20 1.88 -0.40
N ARG A 149 -2.59 2.94 -0.96
CA ARG A 149 -2.97 3.48 -2.26
C ARG A 149 -2.73 2.46 -3.36
N LEU A 150 -1.55 1.83 -3.39
CA LEU A 150 -1.20 0.83 -4.39
C LEU A 150 -2.19 -0.34 -4.39
N LEU A 151 -2.52 -0.90 -3.23
CA LEU A 151 -3.43 -2.04 -3.14
C LEU A 151 -4.86 -1.69 -3.58
N LYS A 152 -5.36 -0.51 -3.23
CA LYS A 152 -6.71 -0.05 -3.62
C LYS A 152 -6.79 0.36 -5.09
N GLU A 153 -5.75 1.01 -5.60
CA GLU A 153 -5.69 1.58 -6.95
C GLU A 153 -5.14 0.59 -7.99
N SER A 154 -4.67 -0.60 -7.60
CA SER A 154 -4.09 -1.63 -8.47
C SER A 154 -4.94 -1.98 -9.70
N HIS A 155 -6.27 -1.97 -9.57
CA HIS A 155 -7.19 -2.23 -10.69
C HIS A 155 -7.15 -1.14 -11.78
N LEU A 156 -6.66 0.07 -11.45
CA LEU A 156 -6.41 1.15 -12.41
C LEU A 156 -5.03 1.04 -13.06
N LEU A 157 -4.14 0.24 -12.45
CA LEU A 157 -2.77 -0.06 -12.85
C LEU A 157 -2.66 -1.52 -13.31
N ASP A 158 -3.70 -2.07 -13.94
CA ASP A 158 -3.64 -3.41 -14.53
C ASP A 158 -2.89 -3.33 -15.87
N PRO A 159 -1.80 -4.10 -16.07
CA PRO A 159 -0.98 -4.07 -17.29
C PRO A 159 -1.77 -4.40 -18.57
N SER A 160 -2.96 -5.00 -18.46
CA SER A 160 -3.87 -5.14 -19.61
C SER A 160 -4.33 -3.80 -20.20
N SER A 161 -4.24 -2.72 -19.41
CA SER A 161 -4.79 -1.40 -19.71
C SER A 161 -3.73 -0.33 -19.98
N PHE A 162 -2.45 -0.59 -19.72
CA PHE A 162 -1.34 0.32 -20.04
C PHE A 162 -0.15 -0.45 -20.62
N ASP A 163 0.58 0.21 -21.50
CA ASP A 163 1.72 -0.37 -22.23
C ASP A 163 2.96 -0.46 -21.31
N GLY A 164 2.94 -1.38 -20.35
CA GLY A 164 4.05 -2.00 -19.60
C GLY A 164 5.11 -1.13 -18.89
N THR A 165 5.14 0.18 -19.12
CA THR A 165 6.32 1.03 -18.88
C THR A 165 6.08 2.05 -17.77
N ASN A 166 4.83 2.44 -17.53
CA ASN A 166 4.47 3.43 -16.51
C ASN A 166 3.72 2.81 -15.34
N THR A 167 4.38 2.77 -14.18
CA THR A 167 3.81 2.31 -12.90
C THR A 167 2.97 3.38 -12.19
N ALA A 168 2.95 4.60 -12.71
CA ALA A 168 2.19 5.73 -12.17
C ALA A 168 0.87 5.93 -12.95
N PRO A 169 -0.24 6.24 -12.26
CA PRO A 169 -1.49 6.55 -12.93
C PRO A 169 -1.39 7.93 -13.62
N GLU A 170 -1.49 7.95 -14.95
CA GLU A 170 -1.46 9.16 -15.77
C GLU A 170 -2.82 9.49 -16.42
N GLY A 171 -3.02 10.75 -16.78
CA GLY A 171 -4.22 11.23 -17.49
C GLY A 171 -5.54 10.80 -16.84
N LYS A 172 -6.29 9.91 -17.49
CA LYS A 172 -7.62 9.46 -17.05
C LYS A 172 -7.55 8.55 -15.81
N SER A 173 -6.53 7.70 -15.69
CA SER A 173 -6.37 6.85 -14.50
C SER A 173 -5.95 7.69 -13.30
N ARG A 174 -5.16 8.76 -13.51
CA ARG A 174 -4.85 9.77 -12.49
C ARG A 174 -6.11 10.37 -11.89
N LEU A 175 -7.06 10.82 -12.72
CA LEU A 175 -8.31 11.42 -12.23
C LEU A 175 -9.15 10.44 -11.42
N LYS A 176 -9.25 9.18 -11.85
CA LYS A 176 -9.93 8.11 -11.10
C LYS A 176 -9.24 7.81 -9.79
N ALA A 177 -7.91 7.73 -9.78
CA ALA A 177 -7.13 7.51 -8.57
C ALA A 177 -7.32 8.67 -7.57
N LEU A 178 -7.31 9.92 -8.04
CA LEU A 178 -7.59 11.08 -7.19
C LEU A 178 -9.01 11.03 -6.61
N ASP A 179 -10.01 10.63 -7.38
CA ASP A 179 -11.38 10.48 -6.88
C ASP A 179 -11.48 9.40 -5.79
N MET A 180 -10.81 8.25 -5.99
CA MET A 180 -10.74 7.18 -5.00
C MET A 180 -10.03 7.64 -3.71
N ARG A 181 -8.95 8.41 -3.82
CA ARG A 181 -8.25 9.00 -2.67
C ARG A 181 -9.14 9.97 -1.89
N LEU A 182 -9.96 10.77 -2.58
CA LEU A 182 -10.92 11.66 -1.92
C LEU A 182 -12.03 10.86 -1.20
N GLN A 183 -12.50 9.77 -1.79
CA GLN A 183 -13.47 8.87 -1.14
C GLN A 183 -12.86 8.22 0.12
N ASP A 184 -11.60 7.78 0.06
CA ASP A 184 -10.87 7.23 1.19
C ASP A 184 -10.69 8.23 2.34
N LEU A 185 -10.50 9.50 2.02
CA LEU A 185 -10.44 10.59 3.01
C LEU A 185 -11.82 10.91 3.62
N GLY A 186 -12.91 10.34 3.09
CA GLY A 186 -14.26 10.47 3.64
C GLY A 186 -15.28 11.19 2.74
N ALA A 187 -14.96 11.44 1.46
CA ALA A 187 -15.95 11.95 0.53
C ALA A 187 -17.08 10.93 0.32
N LYS A 188 -18.33 11.35 0.55
CA LYS A 188 -19.51 10.45 0.48
C LYS A 188 -19.93 10.09 -0.94
N LYS A 189 -19.55 10.90 -1.92
CA LYS A 189 -19.90 10.73 -3.35
C LYS A 189 -18.62 10.89 -4.17
N GLY A 190 -18.48 10.09 -5.23
CA GLY A 190 -17.43 10.28 -6.23
C GLY A 190 -17.72 11.47 -7.12
N THR A 191 -16.68 12.23 -7.44
CA THR A 191 -16.75 13.41 -8.32
C THR A 191 -16.94 13.01 -9.79
N LEU A 192 -16.50 11.82 -10.18
CA LEU A 192 -16.63 11.30 -11.55
C LEU A 192 -17.98 10.61 -11.81
N GLU A 193 -18.79 10.35 -10.78
CA GLU A 193 -20.06 9.65 -10.95
C GLU A 193 -21.14 10.56 -11.56
N GLN A 194 -21.81 10.07 -12.60
CA GLN A 194 -22.91 10.81 -13.23
C GLN A 194 -24.17 10.77 -12.37
N GLU A 195 -24.53 11.91 -11.77
CA GLU A 195 -25.71 12.02 -10.88
C GLU A 195 -27.04 11.95 -11.65
N LYS A 196 -27.15 12.66 -12.77
CA LYS A 196 -28.39 12.76 -13.56
C LYS A 196 -28.40 11.76 -14.71
N MET A 197 -29.20 10.70 -14.55
CA MET A 197 -29.48 9.70 -15.58
C MET A 197 -30.96 9.31 -15.58
N PRO A 198 -31.60 9.09 -16.75
CA PRO A 198 -32.96 8.55 -16.80
C PRO A 198 -33.05 7.19 -16.11
N LEU A 199 -34.18 6.94 -15.45
CA LEU A 199 -34.35 5.79 -14.58
C LEU A 199 -34.17 4.45 -15.32
N SER A 200 -34.65 4.37 -16.57
CA SER A 200 -34.53 3.19 -17.43
C SER A 200 -33.07 2.82 -17.70
N HIS A 201 -32.26 3.78 -18.16
CA HIS A 201 -30.82 3.57 -18.41
C HIS A 201 -30.08 3.20 -17.12
N ARG A 202 -30.35 3.92 -16.02
CA ARG A 202 -29.70 3.63 -14.73
C ARG A 202 -30.01 2.22 -14.24
N LYS A 203 -31.26 1.76 -14.37
CA LYS A 203 -31.66 0.39 -14.03
C LYS A 203 -30.99 -0.63 -14.97
N GLY A 204 -30.97 -0.36 -16.27
CA GLY A 204 -30.36 -1.23 -17.27
C GLY A 204 -28.85 -1.43 -17.05
N ILE A 205 -28.10 -0.35 -16.80
CA ILE A 205 -26.65 -0.43 -16.54
C ILE A 205 -26.38 -1.23 -15.26
N LYS A 206 -27.12 -0.96 -14.18
CA LYS A 206 -26.97 -1.70 -12.91
C LYS A 206 -27.31 -3.18 -13.07
N ALA A 207 -28.38 -3.51 -13.79
CA ALA A 207 -28.78 -4.88 -14.06
C ALA A 207 -27.74 -5.60 -14.94
N LYS A 208 -27.22 -4.95 -15.99
CA LYS A 208 -26.18 -5.52 -16.84
C LYS A 208 -24.87 -5.76 -16.09
N ALA A 209 -24.46 -4.83 -15.23
CA ALA A 209 -23.30 -4.99 -14.37
C ALA A 209 -23.47 -6.17 -13.40
N ALA A 210 -24.64 -6.28 -12.75
CA ALA A 210 -24.96 -7.40 -11.88
C ALA A 210 -24.97 -8.74 -12.64
N ASN A 211 -25.56 -8.80 -13.83
CA ASN A 211 -25.61 -10.02 -14.64
C ASN A 211 -24.22 -10.45 -15.11
N ARG A 212 -23.36 -9.51 -15.54
CA ARG A 212 -21.97 -9.79 -15.90
C ARG A 212 -21.20 -10.39 -14.73
N GLU A 213 -21.42 -9.84 -13.54
CA GLU A 213 -20.77 -10.31 -12.32
C GLU A 213 -21.28 -11.67 -11.86
N VAL A 214 -22.58 -11.95 -12.04
CA VAL A 214 -23.16 -13.27 -11.80
C VAL A 214 -22.60 -14.30 -12.78
N ALA A 215 -22.47 -13.97 -14.06
CA ALA A 215 -21.85 -14.84 -15.05
C ALA A 215 -20.38 -15.13 -14.67
N ARG A 216 -19.57 -14.10 -14.40
CA ARG A 216 -18.17 -14.25 -13.94
C ARG A 216 -18.05 -15.20 -12.74
N ARG A 217 -18.93 -15.07 -11.75
CA ARG A 217 -18.93 -15.94 -10.57
C ARG A 217 -19.38 -17.38 -10.87
N LYS A 218 -20.36 -17.57 -11.75
CA LYS A 218 -20.80 -18.90 -12.19
C LYS A 218 -19.68 -19.59 -12.95
N ASP A 219 -19.12 -18.92 -13.95
CA ASP A 219 -18.02 -19.43 -14.76
C ASP A 219 -16.81 -19.77 -13.88
N ALA A 220 -16.47 -18.90 -12.92
CA ALA A 220 -15.38 -19.18 -11.98
C ALA A 220 -15.70 -20.37 -11.05
N ALA A 221 -16.94 -20.50 -10.55
CA ALA A 221 -17.34 -21.62 -9.72
C ALA A 221 -17.32 -22.95 -10.49
N GLU A 222 -17.75 -22.94 -11.76
CA GLU A 222 -17.73 -24.09 -12.65
C GLU A 222 -16.30 -24.50 -13.02
N ASN A 223 -15.40 -23.52 -13.19
CA ASN A 223 -13.98 -23.76 -13.49
C ASN A 223 -13.09 -23.93 -12.24
N GLY A 224 -13.65 -23.88 -11.02
CA GLY A 224 -12.89 -24.01 -9.77
C GLY A 224 -11.96 -22.83 -9.44
N ILE A 225 -12.17 -21.66 -10.05
CA ILE A 225 -11.41 -20.43 -9.77
C ILE A 225 -11.99 -19.71 -8.55
N ILE A 226 -11.15 -19.38 -7.58
CA ILE A 226 -11.56 -18.66 -6.36
C ILE A 226 -11.53 -17.14 -6.63
N LEU A 227 -12.68 -16.49 -6.48
CA LEU A 227 -12.84 -15.04 -6.60
C LEU A 227 -12.93 -14.34 -5.23
N GLU A 228 -12.80 -13.01 -5.21
CA GLU A 228 -13.00 -12.24 -3.99
C GLU A 228 -14.41 -12.42 -3.39
N LYS A 229 -14.47 -12.49 -2.06
CA LYS A 229 -15.73 -12.54 -1.31
C LYS A 229 -16.46 -11.21 -1.45
N ALA A 230 -17.64 -11.24 -2.06
CA ALA A 230 -18.50 -10.07 -2.13
C ALA A 230 -18.88 -9.60 -0.72
N LYS A 231 -18.60 -8.34 -0.41
CA LYS A 231 -19.14 -7.70 0.80
C LYS A 231 -20.65 -7.53 0.59
N ALA A 232 -21.45 -8.20 1.40
CA ALA A 232 -22.90 -8.01 1.37
C ALA A 232 -23.21 -6.54 1.62
N THR A 233 -23.83 -5.87 0.66
CA THR A 233 -24.33 -4.52 0.87
C THR A 233 -25.39 -4.62 1.95
N LYS A 234 -25.14 -4.00 3.11
CA LYS A 234 -26.10 -4.00 4.21
C LYS A 234 -27.38 -3.36 3.68
N GLY A 235 -28.38 -4.20 3.40
CA GLY A 235 -29.72 -3.72 3.08
C GLY A 235 -30.20 -2.84 4.22
N ALA A 236 -31.07 -1.89 3.93
CA ALA A 236 -31.68 -1.05 4.96
C ALA A 236 -32.17 -1.96 6.10
N GLU A 237 -31.68 -1.72 7.31
CA GLU A 237 -31.98 -2.53 8.50
C GLU A 237 -33.45 -2.29 8.90
N ARG A 238 -34.36 -2.79 8.08
CA ARG A 238 -35.78 -2.77 8.35
C ARG A 238 -36.02 -3.91 9.30
N ARG A 239 -36.22 -3.57 10.57
CA ARG A 239 -36.75 -4.50 11.57
C ARG A 239 -38.00 -5.14 10.98
N ARG A 240 -38.02 -6.47 10.89
CA ARG A 240 -39.21 -7.20 10.43
C ARG A 240 -40.39 -6.76 11.28
N GLU A 241 -41.52 -6.44 10.66
CA GLU A 241 -42.74 -6.13 11.40
C GLU A 241 -43.08 -7.32 12.29
N ARG A 242 -43.11 -7.07 13.59
CA ARG A 242 -43.64 -8.01 14.57
C ARG A 242 -45.15 -7.79 14.54
N GLY A 243 -45.87 -8.63 13.80
CA GLY A 243 -47.31 -8.52 13.63
C GLY A 243 -48.07 -8.38 14.97
N VAL A 244 -49.30 -7.89 14.90
CA VAL A 244 -50.17 -7.68 16.06
C VAL A 244 -50.93 -8.98 16.32
N GLY A 245 -50.50 -9.78 17.30
CA GLY A 245 -51.17 -11.06 17.57
C GLY A 245 -50.52 -11.97 18.63
N ALA A 246 -49.45 -11.53 19.29
CA ALA A 246 -48.90 -12.30 20.40
C ALA A 246 -49.83 -12.20 21.62
N PRO A 247 -50.18 -13.32 22.28
CA PRO A 247 -50.95 -13.29 23.52
C PRO A 247 -50.20 -12.51 24.60
N SER A 248 -50.95 -11.76 25.42
CA SER A 248 -50.41 -10.95 26.52
C SER A 248 -49.88 -11.80 27.68
N VAL A 249 -50.35 -13.05 27.79
CA VAL A 249 -49.94 -14.01 28.82
C VAL A 249 -48.93 -14.99 28.24
N GLY A 250 -47.86 -15.28 28.99
CA GLY A 250 -46.88 -16.29 28.63
C GLY A 250 -46.03 -15.99 27.38
N LYS A 251 -45.31 -17.01 26.91
CA LYS A 251 -44.49 -16.95 25.70
C LYS A 251 -45.02 -17.94 24.66
N PHE A 252 -45.37 -17.45 23.48
CA PHE A 252 -45.78 -18.31 22.37
C PHE A 252 -44.54 -18.79 21.60
N LYS A 253 -44.28 -20.10 21.60
CA LYS A 253 -43.17 -20.71 20.87
C LYS A 253 -43.66 -21.94 20.11
N GLY A 254 -43.48 -21.94 18.79
CA GLY A 254 -43.76 -23.10 17.94
C GLY A 254 -45.20 -23.63 18.04
N GLY A 255 -46.20 -22.76 18.12
CA GLY A 255 -47.62 -23.18 18.22
C GLY A 255 -48.10 -23.48 19.64
N THR A 256 -47.19 -23.51 20.64
CA THR A 256 -47.54 -23.76 22.04
C THR A 256 -47.43 -22.49 22.88
N LEU A 257 -48.41 -22.28 23.76
CA LEU A 257 -48.40 -21.21 24.75
C LEU A 257 -47.75 -21.71 26.04
N GLN A 258 -46.59 -21.15 26.38
CA GLN A 258 -45.88 -21.47 27.62
C GLN A 258 -46.27 -20.47 28.69
N LEU A 259 -47.00 -20.93 29.71
CA LEU A 259 -47.45 -20.12 30.85
C LEU A 259 -46.52 -20.34 32.05
N SER A 260 -46.14 -19.27 32.74
CA SER A 260 -45.42 -19.41 34.01
C SER A 260 -46.38 -19.72 35.15
N SER A 261 -45.88 -20.33 36.23
CA SER A 261 -46.69 -20.58 37.44
C SER A 261 -47.28 -19.29 38.03
N ARG A 262 -46.62 -18.14 37.81
CA ARG A 262 -47.12 -16.81 38.18
C ARG A 262 -48.31 -16.39 37.32
N ASP A 263 -48.26 -16.64 36.01
CA ASP A 263 -49.36 -16.31 35.09
C ASP A 263 -50.60 -17.13 35.44
N VAL A 264 -50.44 -18.43 35.69
CA VAL A 264 -51.51 -19.31 36.15
C VAL A 264 -52.13 -18.80 37.46
N LYS A 265 -51.31 -18.54 38.49
CA LYS A 265 -51.79 -17.99 39.77
C LYS A 265 -52.45 -16.62 39.65
N SER A 266 -52.04 -15.79 38.68
CA SER A 266 -52.63 -14.48 38.42
C SER A 266 -53.97 -14.56 37.68
N MET A 267 -54.21 -15.64 36.93
CA MET A 267 -55.49 -15.89 36.25
C MET A 267 -56.51 -16.55 37.19
N GLU A 268 -56.04 -17.45 38.07
CA GLU A 268 -56.89 -18.18 39.01
C GLU A 268 -57.39 -17.32 40.18
N ARG A 269 -56.67 -16.25 40.54
CA ARG A 269 -57.06 -15.34 41.61
C ARG A 269 -57.85 -14.15 41.06
N PRO A 270 -59.04 -13.81 41.59
CA PRO A 270 -59.71 -12.57 41.24
C PRO A 270 -58.76 -11.41 41.52
N ARG A 271 -58.54 -10.56 40.51
CA ARG A 271 -57.63 -9.42 40.62
C ARG A 271 -58.07 -8.54 41.79
N GLN A 272 -57.44 -8.70 42.95
CA GLN A 272 -57.48 -7.66 43.97
C GLN A 272 -56.86 -6.43 43.31
N ALA A 273 -57.69 -5.43 43.05
CA ALA A 273 -57.28 -4.14 42.51
C ALA A 273 -56.34 -3.47 43.51
N GLN A 274 -55.05 -3.82 43.44
CA GLN A 274 -54.04 -3.14 44.21
C GLN A 274 -53.81 -1.79 43.53
N GLY A 275 -54.36 -0.76 44.17
CA GLY A 275 -54.42 0.61 43.70
C GLY A 275 -53.10 1.14 43.15
N GLY A 276 -53.24 2.04 42.18
CA GLY A 276 -52.15 2.68 41.46
C GLY A 276 -51.06 3.22 42.40
N LYS A 277 -49.84 2.75 42.20
CA LYS A 277 -48.65 3.31 42.83
C LYS A 277 -48.26 4.58 42.09
N LYS A 278 -48.90 5.69 42.46
CA LYS A 278 -48.40 7.05 42.19
C LYS A 278 -47.05 7.20 42.91
N GLY A 279 -46.02 7.58 42.15
CA GLY A 279 -44.86 8.31 42.67
C GLY A 279 -43.62 7.49 43.03
N LYS A 280 -42.55 7.66 42.24
CA LYS A 280 -41.29 8.23 42.73
C LYS A 280 -40.48 8.76 41.55
N ARG A 281 -40.52 10.08 41.36
CA ARG A 281 -39.48 10.82 40.63
C ARG A 281 -38.35 11.04 41.63
N ARG A 282 -37.17 10.51 41.33
CA ARG A 282 -35.86 11.04 41.69
C ARG A 282 -34.91 10.65 40.56
#